data_AF-A0A661VE06-F1
#
_entry.id   AF-A0A661VE06-F1
#
_cell.length_a   1.000
_cell.length_b   1.000
_cell.length_c   1.000
_cell.angle_alpha   90.00
_cell.angle_beta   90.00
_cell.angle_gamma   90.00
#
_symmetry.space_group_name_H-M   'P 1'
#
loop_
_entity.id
_entity.type
_entity.pdbx_description
1 polymer ?
#
loop_
_entity_poly.entity_id
_entity_poly.type
_entity_poly.pdbx_seq_one_letter_code
_entity_poly.pdbx_strand_id
1 'polypeptide(L)' 'LTAAGLIDPFAVLGREPAYSSPAINPTEHIDFVWVRGLEPMDAQVLPSLASDHRMVIIEARIP' A
#
# COMPACT_ATOMS: atom_id res chain seq x y z
N LEU A 1 3.49 -5.42 14.10
CA LEU A 1 2.25 -5.62 13.31
C LEU A 1 1.94 -7.09 13.09
N THR A 2 2.94 -7.91 12.73
CA THR A 2 2.78 -9.37 12.55
C THR A 2 2.17 -10.07 13.77
N ALA A 3 2.59 -9.69 14.99
CA ALA A 3 2.00 -10.22 16.23
C ALA A 3 0.50 -9.90 16.42
N ALA A 4 -0.04 -8.91 15.70
CA ALA A 4 -1.46 -8.55 15.68
C ALA A 4 -2.24 -9.17 14.50
N GLY A 5 -1.59 -10.04 13.71
CA GLY A 5 -2.16 -10.66 12.51
C GLY A 5 -2.34 -9.71 11.33
N LEU A 6 -1.70 -8.54 11.36
CA LEU A 6 -1.71 -7.57 10.26
C LEU A 6 -0.59 -7.91 9.27
N ILE A 7 -0.95 -7.99 7.99
CA ILE A 7 -0.02 -8.24 6.88
C ILE A 7 0.01 -7.03 5.94
N ASP A 8 1.16 -6.84 5.29
CA ASP A 8 1.36 -5.83 4.25
C ASP A 8 1.08 -6.46 2.87
N PRO A 9 0.05 -6.00 2.14
CA PRO A 9 -0.24 -6.43 0.78
C PRO A 9 0.95 -6.32 -0.18
N PHE A 10 1.79 -5.28 -0.08
CA PHE A 10 2.97 -5.14 -0.94
C PHE A 10 3.95 -6.29 -0.70
N ALA A 11 4.26 -6.57 0.57
CA ALA A 11 5.14 -7.67 0.95
C ALA A 11 4.57 -9.05 0.54
N VAL A 12 3.27 -9.28 0.76
CA VAL A 12 2.60 -10.54 0.42
C VAL A 12 2.60 -10.80 -1.08
N LEU A 13 2.40 -9.75 -1.89
CA LEU A 13 2.38 -9.82 -3.35
C LEU A 13 3.77 -9.73 -3.99
N GLY A 14 4.85 -9.67 -3.19
CA GLY A 14 6.22 -9.55 -3.69
C GLY A 14 6.48 -8.26 -4.47
N ARG A 15 5.81 -7.17 -4.11
CA ARG A 15 5.94 -5.86 -4.75
C ARG A 15 6.85 -4.97 -3.95
N GLU A 16 7.69 -4.24 -4.67
CA GLU A 16 8.50 -3.19 -4.05
C GLU A 16 7.58 -2.12 -3.46
N PRO A 17 7.82 -1.71 -2.20
CA PRO A 17 7.05 -0.63 -1.61
C PRO A 17 7.30 0.67 -2.38
N ALA A 18 6.23 1.27 -2.90
CA ALA A 18 6.33 2.51 -3.67
C ALA A 18 6.16 3.74 -2.77
N TYR A 19 6.95 4.77 -3.05
CA TYR A 19 6.90 6.03 -2.34
C TYR A 19 5.65 6.84 -2.72
N SER A 20 5.00 7.40 -1.70
CA SER A 20 3.75 8.14 -1.84
C SER A 20 3.92 9.64 -1.61
N SER A 21 4.92 10.07 -0.85
CA SER A 21 5.17 11.47 -0.50
C SER A 21 6.55 11.95 -0.95
N PRO A 22 6.70 13.21 -1.41
CA PRO A 22 5.62 14.06 -1.94
C PRO A 22 5.08 13.50 -3.27
N ALA A 23 3.91 13.96 -3.71
CA ALA A 23 3.27 13.43 -4.92
C ALA A 23 4.11 13.59 -6.19
N ILE A 24 4.90 14.67 -6.25
CA ILE A 24 5.87 14.96 -7.31
C ILE A 24 7.26 14.52 -6.82
N ASN A 25 7.91 13.62 -7.57
CA ASN A 25 9.20 13.01 -7.19
C ASN A 25 9.21 12.42 -5.77
N PRO A 26 8.39 11.38 -5.50
CA PRO A 26 8.26 10.85 -4.15
C PRO A 26 9.57 10.24 -3.65
N THR A 27 9.84 10.43 -2.36
CA THR A 27 11.03 9.95 -1.65
C THR A 27 10.70 9.29 -0.32
N GLU A 28 9.46 9.39 0.13
CA GLU A 28 9.00 8.94 1.43
C GLU A 28 7.96 7.82 1.29
N HIS A 29 8.08 6.81 2.14
CA HIS A 29 7.13 5.72 2.30
C HIS A 29 6.47 5.85 3.68
N ILE A 30 5.37 6.59 3.74
CA ILE A 30 4.69 6.92 5.00
C ILE A 30 3.19 6.66 5.00
N ASP A 31 2.62 6.23 3.86
CA ASP A 31 1.24 5.81 3.74
C ASP A 31 1.16 4.29 3.59
N PHE A 32 0.37 3.65 4.45
CA PHE A 32 0.29 2.18 4.50
C PHE A 32 -1.14 1.69 4.60
N VAL A 33 -1.41 0.55 3.96
CA VAL A 33 -2.65 -0.21 4.18
C VAL A 33 -2.26 -1.60 4.68
N TRP A 34 -2.56 -1.88 5.94
CA TRP A 34 -2.36 -3.20 6.54
C TRP A 34 -3.71 -3.91 6.64
N VAL A 35 -3.73 -5.20 6.31
CA VAL A 35 -4.97 -5.99 6.29
C VAL A 35 -4.88 -7.20 7.22
N ARG A 36 -6.03 -7.72 7.65
CA ARG A 36 -6.15 -8.96 8.43
C ARG A 36 -7.41 -9.69 8.02
N GLY A 37 -7.29 -11.00 7.80
CA GLY A 37 -8.43 -11.84 7.40
C GLY A 37 -8.92 -11.59 5.97
N LEU A 38 -8.14 -10.89 5.15
CA LEU A 38 -8.39 -10.67 3.73
C LEU A 38 -7.24 -11.26 2.92
N GLU A 39 -7.54 -11.78 1.73
CA GLU A 39 -6.53 -12.25 0.76
C GLU A 39 -6.15 -11.08 -0.17
N PRO A 40 -4.92 -10.54 -0.09
CA PRO A 40 -4.49 -9.49 -1.02
C PRO A 40 -4.42 -10.01 -2.46
N MET A 41 -5.01 -9.26 -3.39
CA MET A 41 -5.02 -9.55 -4.82
C MET A 41 -4.15 -8.58 -5.60
N ASP A 42 -4.14 -7.31 -5.18
CA ASP A 42 -3.38 -6.24 -5.82
C ASP A 42 -2.94 -5.18 -4.79
N ALA A 43 -1.86 -4.46 -5.08
CA ALA A 43 -1.35 -3.34 -4.27
C ALA A 43 -0.53 -2.37 -5.14
N GLN A 44 -0.91 -1.09 -5.18
CA GLN A 44 -0.31 -0.09 -6.05
C GLN A 44 -0.24 1.30 -5.38
N VAL A 45 0.68 2.13 -5.83
CA VAL A 45 0.68 3.57 -5.56
C VAL A 45 0.42 4.29 -6.89
N LEU A 46 -0.76 4.89 -7.03
CA LEU A 46 -1.18 5.53 -8.28
C LEU A 46 -0.51 6.90 -8.45
N PRO A 47 -0.11 7.29 -9.67
CA PRO A 47 0.58 8.55 -9.94
C PRO A 47 -0.37 9.77 -9.94
N SER A 48 -1.26 9.85 -8.95
CA SER A 48 -2.16 11.00 -8.78
C SER A 48 -1.39 12.20 -8.24
N LEU A 49 -1.74 13.39 -8.76
CA LEU A 49 -1.25 14.69 -8.29
C LEU A 49 -2.35 15.53 -7.63
N ALA A 50 -3.46 14.88 -7.24
CA ALA A 50 -4.62 15.55 -6.65
C ALA A 50 -4.42 15.93 -5.17
N SER A 51 -3.38 15.40 -4.52
CA SER A 51 -2.94 15.76 -3.16
C SER A 51 -1.42 15.92 -3.15
N ASP A 52 -0.87 16.41 -2.05
CA ASP A 52 0.55 16.36 -1.70
C ASP A 52 1.11 14.93 -1.54
N HIS A 53 0.26 13.92 -1.40
CA HIS A 53 0.59 12.49 -1.42
C HIS A 53 -0.08 11.76 -2.60
N ARG A 54 0.57 10.69 -3.09
CA ARG A 54 -0.01 9.73 -4.04
C ARG A 54 -0.95 8.77 -3.35
N MET A 55 -1.95 8.30 -4.10
CA MET A 55 -2.94 7.36 -3.60
C MET A 55 -2.35 5.94 -3.49
N VAL A 56 -2.38 5.37 -2.28
CA VAL A 56 -2.11 3.95 -2.04
C VAL A 56 -3.42 3.17 -2.15
N ILE A 57 -3.45 2.15 -2.99
CA ILE A 57 -4.62 1.29 -3.21
C ILE A 57 -4.24 -0.18 -3.04
N ILE A 58 -5.15 -0.97 -2.45
CA ILE A 58 -5.06 -2.43 -2.43
C ILE A 58 -6.40 -3.01 -2.88
N GLU A 59 -6.33 -4.14 -3.57
CA GLU A 59 -7.49 -4.98 -3.85
C GLU A 59 -7.37 -6.25 -3.00
N ALA A 60 -8.46 -6.67 -2.38
CA ALA A 60 -8.46 -7.86 -1.55
C ALA A 60 -9.79 -8.61 -1.66
N ARG A 61 -9.72 -9.94 -1.48
CA ARG A 61 -10.88 -10.82 -1.44
C ARG A 61 -11.28 -11.09 0.00
N ILE A 62 -12.60 -11.07 0.24
CA ILE A 62 -13.20 -11.60 1.47
C ILE A 62 -13.27 -13.13 1.30
N PRO A 63 -12.77 -13.92 2.27
CA PRO A 63 -12.80 -15.39 2.22
C PRO A 63 -14.18 -15.99 1.95
#